data_AF-A0A7C5HD20-F1
#
_entry.id   AF-A0A7C5HD20-F1
#
_cell.length_a   1.000
_cell.length_b   1.000
_cell.length_c   1.000
_cell.angle_alpha   90.00
_cell.angle_beta   90.00
_cell.angle_gamma   90.00
#
_symmetry.space_group_name_H-M   'P 1'
#
loop_
_entity.id
_entity.type
_entity.pdbx_description
1 polymer ?
#
loop_
_entity_poly.entity_id
_entity_poly.type
_entity_poly.pdbx_seq_one_letter_code
_entity_poly.pdbx_strand_id
1 'polypeptide(L)' 'PSAAHKYLPLPMLVRVTNLDNNRSIVVRVNDRGPFVDGRVIDLSAQAAKELGFYEKGTARVKIESVYR' A
#
# COMPACT_ATOMS: atom_id res chain seq x y z
N PRO A 1 10.32 0.52 0.00
CA PRO A 1 9.20 0.66 0.97
C PRO A 1 8.47 -0.68 1.19
N SER A 2 7.89 -0.88 2.38
CA SER A 2 7.19 -2.12 2.78
C SER A 2 5.68 -1.91 2.98
N ALA A 3 4.94 -3.00 3.00
CA ALA A 3 3.49 -3.02 3.21
C ALA A 3 3.01 -4.29 3.92
N ALA A 4 1.84 -4.19 4.55
CA ALA A 4 1.12 -5.32 5.13
C ALA A 4 -0.24 -5.52 4.42
N HIS A 5 -0.58 -6.78 4.10
CA HIS A 5 -1.87 -7.13 3.49
C HIS A 5 -2.43 -8.45 4.05
N LYS A 6 -3.76 -8.52 4.23
CA LYS A 6 -4.46 -9.64 4.89
C LYS A 6 -4.26 -10.95 4.12
N TYR A 7 -4.46 -10.91 2.81
CA TYR A 7 -4.59 -12.11 1.98
C TYR A 7 -3.57 -12.26 0.84
N LEU A 8 -2.79 -11.23 0.51
CA LEU A 8 -1.83 -11.35 -0.60
C LEU A 8 -0.71 -12.34 -0.21
N PRO A 9 -0.17 -13.09 -1.18
CA PRO A 9 1.02 -13.91 -0.97
C PRO A 9 2.15 -13.09 -0.34
N LEU A 10 2.93 -13.72 0.54
CA LEU A 10 4.15 -13.12 1.08
C LEU A 10 5.36 -13.94 0.65
N PRO A 11 6.48 -13.28 0.25
CA PRO A 11 6.54 -11.87 -0.13
C PRO A 11 5.92 -11.64 -1.53
N MET A 12 5.32 -10.47 -1.76
CA MET A 12 4.83 -10.07 -3.09
C MET A 12 5.15 -8.62 -3.40
N LEU A 13 5.40 -8.30 -4.66
CA LEU A 13 5.50 -6.91 -5.14
C LEU A 13 4.16 -6.45 -5.71
N VAL A 14 3.70 -5.29 -5.25
CA VAL A 14 2.48 -4.65 -5.75
C VAL A 14 2.76 -3.19 -6.09
N ARG A 15 2.10 -2.69 -7.14
CA ARG A 15 1.99 -1.26 -7.39
C ARG A 15 0.83 -0.71 -6.57
N VAL A 16 1.09 0.35 -5.82
CA VAL A 16 0.07 1.09 -5.09
C VAL A 16 -0.03 2.47 -5.69
N THR A 17 -1.24 2.87 -6.07
CA THR A 17 -1.54 4.18 -6.63
C THR A 17 -2.47 4.92 -5.67
N ASN A 18 -2.06 6.11 -5.22
CA ASN A 18 -2.93 7.01 -4.47
C ASN A 18 -3.92 7.67 -5.46
N LEU A 19 -5.20 7.41 -5.28
CA LEU A 19 -6.26 7.86 -6.18
C LEU A 19 -6.60 9.35 -6.03
N ASP A 20 -6.18 9.99 -4.94
CA ASP A 20 -6.42 11.41 -4.73
C ASP A 20 -5.42 12.29 -5.51
N ASN A 21 -4.26 11.74 -5.93
CA ASN A 21 -3.21 12.51 -6.60
C ASN A 21 -2.49 11.77 -7.76
N ASN A 22 -2.91 10.55 -8.08
CA ASN A 22 -2.35 9.68 -9.11
C ASN A 22 -0.86 9.30 -8.96
N ARG A 23 -0.23 9.56 -7.80
CA ARG A 23 1.13 9.07 -7.52
C ARG A 23 1.09 7.57 -7.31
N SER A 24 2.09 6.86 -7.83
CA SER A 24 2.23 5.41 -7.61
C SER A 24 3.64 5.01 -7.26
N ILE A 25 3.76 3.96 -6.46
CA ILE A 25 5.03 3.34 -6.08
C ILE A 25 4.88 1.81 -6.11
N VAL A 26 6.00 1.10 -6.24
CA VAL A 26 6.04 -0.35 -6.02
C VAL A 26 6.50 -0.62 -4.60
N VAL A 27 5.74 -1.42 -3.86
CA VAL A 27 6.07 -1.82 -2.48
C VAL A 27 6.17 -3.34 -2.38
N ARG A 28 6.97 -3.79 -1.41
CA ARG A 28 7.00 -5.21 -1.03
C ARG A 28 5.97 -5.43 0.09
N VAL A 29 5.00 -6.29 -0.18
CA VAL A 29 4.13 -6.85 0.85
C VAL A 29 4.93 -7.97 1.53
N ASN A 30 5.24 -7.77 2.80
CA ASN A 30 6.05 -8.69 3.60
C ASN A 30 5.48 -8.94 5.00
N ASP A 31 4.29 -8.43 5.30
CA ASP A 31 3.65 -8.56 6.60
C ASP A 31 2.12 -8.73 6.49
N ARG A 32 1.48 -9.11 7.60
CA ARG A 32 0.03 -9.32 7.72
C ARG A 32 -0.65 -8.13 8.40
N GLY A 33 -1.87 -7.86 7.98
CA GLY A 33 -2.66 -6.68 8.36
C GLY A 33 -3.27 -6.03 7.12
N PRO A 34 -3.96 -4.89 7.21
CA PRO A 34 -4.43 -4.25 8.43
C PRO A 34 -5.46 -5.15 9.12
N PHE A 35 -5.50 -5.25 10.45
CA PHE A 35 -6.60 -5.93 11.17
C PHE A 35 -7.72 -4.96 11.56
N VAL A 36 -7.94 -3.96 10.72
CA VAL A 36 -8.93 -2.90 10.89
C VAL A 36 -9.87 -2.94 9.69
N ASP A 37 -11.17 -2.87 9.95
CA ASP A 37 -12.16 -2.86 8.88
C ASP A 37 -12.07 -1.60 8.03
N GLY A 38 -12.38 -1.75 6.74
CA GLY A 38 -12.28 -0.66 5.75
C GLY A 38 -10.85 -0.33 5.28
N ARG A 39 -9.80 -0.98 5.81
CA ARG A 39 -8.42 -0.81 5.33
C ARG A 39 -7.95 -2.04 4.56
N VAL A 40 -7.44 -1.81 3.35
CA VAL A 40 -7.00 -2.86 2.44
C VAL A 40 -5.49 -3.14 2.53
N ILE A 41 -4.68 -2.12 2.84
CA ILE A 41 -3.22 -2.23 2.92
C ILE A 41 -2.68 -1.21 3.90
N ASP A 42 -1.72 -1.60 4.74
CA ASP A 42 -0.94 -0.67 5.55
C ASP A 42 0.42 -0.47 4.88
N LEU A 43 0.86 0.78 4.81
CA LEU A 43 2.08 1.19 4.13
C LEU A 43 3.07 1.74 5.14
N SER A 44 4.37 1.51 4.90
CA SER A 44 5.40 2.15 5.71
C SER A 44 5.30 3.69 5.62
N ALA A 45 5.79 4.38 6.65
CA ALA A 45 5.84 5.84 6.67
C ALA A 45 6.52 6.43 5.40
N GLN A 46 7.58 5.78 4.92
CA GLN A 46 8.24 6.15 3.67
C GLN A 46 7.29 6.06 2.47
N ALA A 47 6.56 4.94 2.31
CA ALA A 47 5.58 4.78 1.23
C ALA A 47 4.49 5.85 1.28
N ALA A 48 3.99 6.17 2.47
CA ALA A 48 2.97 7.20 2.64
C ALA A 48 3.49 8.61 2.27
N LYS A 49 4.77 8.92 2.55
CA LYS A 49 5.41 10.18 2.13
C LYS A 49 5.55 10.27 0.61
N GLU A 50 6.03 9.20 -0.02
CA GLU A 50 6.18 9.13 -1.48
C GLU A 50 4.83 9.26 -2.21
N LEU A 51 3.79 8.59 -1.68
CA LEU A 51 2.42 8.68 -2.17
C LEU A 51 1.70 9.98 -1.78
N GLY A 52 2.32 10.84 -0.96
CA GLY A 52 1.80 12.16 -0.62
C GLY A 52 0.56 12.16 0.26
N PHE A 53 0.41 11.20 1.16
CA PHE A 53 -0.69 11.16 2.13
C PHE A 53 -0.25 11.01 3.60
N TYR A 54 1.06 11.04 3.88
CA TYR A 54 1.60 10.87 5.23
C TYR A 54 0.91 11.76 6.28
N GLU A 55 0.80 13.06 6.02
CA GLU A 55 0.14 14.02 6.92
C GLU A 55 -1.38 13.81 7.04
N LYS A 56 -2.03 13.25 6.00
CA LYS A 56 -3.47 12.96 5.98
C LYS A 56 -3.81 11.67 6.75
N GLY A 57 -2.82 10.80 6.98
CA GLY A 57 -2.96 9.51 7.63
C GLY A 57 -3.50 8.40 6.72
N THR A 58 -4.56 8.66 5.95
CA THR A 58 -5.16 7.66 5.04
C THR A 58 -5.44 8.22 3.65
N ALA A 59 -5.48 7.33 2.65
CA ALA A 59 -5.83 7.67 1.27
C ALA A 59 -6.57 6.50 0.61
N ARG A 60 -7.40 6.83 -0.39
CA ARG A 60 -7.95 5.81 -1.29
C ARG A 60 -6.86 5.35 -2.23
N VAL A 61 -6.69 4.05 -2.35
CA VAL A 61 -5.62 3.46 -3.16
C VAL A 61 -6.14 2.39 -4.10
N LYS A 62 -5.46 2.24 -5.23
CA LYS A 62 -5.55 1.07 -6.10
C LYS A 62 -4.30 0.21 -5.89
N ILE A 63 -4.49 -1.11 -5.81
CA ILE A 63 -3.42 -2.09 -5.66
C ILE A 63 -3.42 -2.99 -6.89
N GLU A 64 -2.26 -3.17 -7.51
CA GLU A 64 -2.09 -4.00 -8.71
C GLU A 64 -0.89 -4.93 -8.53
N SER A 65 -1.03 -6.21 -8.90
CA SER A 65 0.12 -7.13 -8.94
C SER A 65 1.12 -6.65 -10.00
N VAL A 66 2.41 -6.72 -9.68
CA VAL A 66 3.45 -6.42 -10.67
C VAL A 66 3.71 -7.63 -11.59
N TYR A 67 3.32 -8.83 -11.15
CA TYR A 67 3.38 -10.05 -11.94
C TYR A 67 2.13 -10.18 -12.82
N ARG A 68 2.33 -10.61 -14.07
CA ARG A 68 1.28 -11.04 -15.01
C ARG A 68 0.87 -12.48 -14.72
#